data_AF-A0A1L0BZF9-F1
#
_entry.id   AF-A0A1L0BZF9-F1
#
_cell.length_a   1.000
_cell.length_b   1.000
_cell.length_c   1.000
_cell.angle_alpha   90.00
_cell.angle_beta   90.00
_cell.angle_gamma   90.00
#
_symmetry.space_group_name_H-M   'P 1'
#
loop_
_entity.id
_entity.type
_entity.pdbx_description
1 polymer ?
#
loop_
_entity_poly.entity_id
_entity_poly.type
_entity_poly.pdbx_seq_one_letter_code
_entity_poly.pdbx_strand_id
1 'polypeptide(L)'
;MKLVLPLLLCISLSFCFQQYCKCQCNDRVLVEKIDKCGLCTKEWCLEQKSDLCVDVEQDIIISCFQVESLKEKVVVCLFLVGVAALLVRSFLP
;
A
#
# COMPACT_ATOMS: atom_id res chain seq x y z
N MET A 1 -18.89 -16.54 -22.78
CA MET A 1 -19.39 -15.51 -21.84
C MET A 1 -19.29 -15.89 -20.36
N LYS A 2 -19.43 -17.15 -19.93
CA LYS A 2 -19.45 -17.51 -18.50
C LYS A 2 -18.11 -17.33 -17.74
N LEU A 3 -16.97 -17.31 -18.43
CA LEU A 3 -15.63 -17.23 -17.81
C LEU A 3 -15.03 -15.81 -17.76
N VAL A 4 -15.60 -14.87 -18.52
CA VAL A 4 -15.08 -13.48 -18.59
C VAL A 4 -15.53 -12.67 -17.37
N LEU A 5 -16.72 -12.96 -16.85
CA LEU A 5 -17.29 -12.32 -15.66
C LEU A 5 -16.50 -12.61 -14.36
N PRO A 6 -16.10 -13.86 -14.03
CA PRO A 6 -15.25 -14.11 -12.87
C PRO A 6 -13.83 -13.52 -13.04
N LEU A 7 -13.29 -13.47 -14.26
CA LEU A 7 -11.97 -12.88 -14.53
C LEU A 7 -11.94 -11.36 -14.27
N LEU A 8 -12.98 -10.64 -14.69
CA LEU A 8 -13.15 -9.21 -14.39
C LEU A 8 -13.34 -8.93 -12.89
N LEU A 9 -14.02 -9.83 -12.18
CA LEU A 9 -14.20 -9.75 -10.72
C LEU A 9 -12.89 -9.97 -9.95
N CYS A 10 -11.99 -10.81 -10.42
CA CYS A 10 -10.68 -11.03 -9.78
C CYS A 10 -9.73 -9.84 -9.92
N ILE A 11 -9.82 -9.09 -11.03
CA ILE A 11 -8.92 -7.95 -11.29
C ILE A 11 -9.20 -6.77 -10.35
N SER A 12 -10.47 -6.54 -9.96
CA SER A 12 -10.84 -5.45 -9.05
C SER A 12 -10.41 -5.70 -7.59
N LEU A 13 -10.23 -6.96 -7.18
CA LEU A 13 -9.80 -7.33 -5.82
C LEU A 13 -8.32 -7.06 -5.54
N SER A 14 -7.49 -6.82 -6.57
CA SER A 14 -6.03 -6.72 -6.42
C SER A 14 -5.53 -5.30 -6.09
N PHE A 15 -6.41 -4.31 -5.98
CA PHE A 15 -6.05 -2.91 -5.70
C PHE A 15 -6.32 -2.54 -4.24
N CYS A 16 -5.62 -3.18 -3.30
CA CYS A 16 -5.58 -2.69 -1.92
C CYS A 16 -4.23 -2.00 -1.71
N PHE A 17 -4.18 -0.69 -1.99
CA PHE A 17 -3.01 0.13 -1.71
C PHE A 17 -2.74 0.13 -0.21
N GLN A 18 -1.72 -0.60 0.24
CA GLN A 18 -1.35 -0.62 1.65
C GLN A 18 -0.24 0.41 1.89
N GLN A 19 -0.63 1.56 2.47
CA GLN A 19 0.31 2.59 2.89
C GLN A 19 0.68 2.39 4.36
N TYR A 20 1.91 2.74 4.70
CA TYR A 20 2.41 2.68 6.07
C TYR A 20 3.03 4.02 6.47
N CYS A 21 2.85 4.36 7.74
CA CYS A 21 3.50 5.50 8.37
C CYS A 21 4.60 4.98 9.28
N LYS A 22 5.84 5.44 9.07
CA LYS A 22 6.97 5.23 9.95
C LYS A 22 7.17 6.48 10.79
N CYS A 23 7.06 6.33 12.11
CA CYS A 23 7.44 7.34 13.08
C CYS A 23 8.77 6.91 13.71
N GLN A 24 9.81 7.72 13.61
CA GLN A 24 11.10 7.44 14.23
C GLN A 24 11.48 8.55 15.20
N CYS A 25 11.84 8.15 16.42
CA CYS A 25 12.30 9.04 17.48
C CYS A 25 13.50 8.41 18.16
N ASN A 26 14.69 8.94 17.89
CA ASN A 26 15.96 8.35 18.32
C ASN A 26 16.06 6.87 17.89
N ASP A 27 16.08 5.92 18.84
CA ASP A 27 16.10 4.47 18.58
C ASP A 27 14.71 3.82 18.51
N ARG A 28 13.63 4.57 18.79
CA ARG A 28 12.25 4.04 18.77
C ARG A 28 11.65 4.20 17.39
N VAL A 29 11.11 3.10 16.85
CA VAL A 29 10.44 3.08 15.55
C VAL A 29 9.03 2.51 15.72
N LEU A 30 8.04 3.22 15.23
CA LEU A 30 6.66 2.73 15.06
C LEU A 30 6.35 2.65 13.57
N VAL A 31 5.76 1.54 13.16
CA VAL A 31 5.28 1.33 11.79
C VAL A 31 3.85 0.84 11.87
N GLU A 32 2.92 1.63 11.34
CA GLU A 32 1.48 1.35 11.40
C GLU A 32 0.84 1.60 10.04
N LYS A 33 -0.27 0.90 9.78
CA LYS A 33 -1.00 0.99 8.50
C LYS A 33 -1.86 2.24 8.48
N ILE A 34 -1.87 2.96 7.37
CA ILE A 34 -2.69 4.16 7.21
C ILE A 34 -3.40 4.20 5.85
N ASP A 35 -4.53 4.89 5.78
CA ASP A 35 -5.31 5.06 4.55
C ASP A 35 -4.72 6.07 3.57
N LYS A 36 -4.09 7.15 4.06
CA LYS A 36 -3.54 8.24 3.25
C LYS A 36 -2.28 8.84 3.87
N CYS A 37 -1.20 9.02 3.11
CA CYS A 37 0.04 9.69 3.59
C CYS A 37 -0.20 11.05 4.25
N GLY A 38 -1.24 11.79 3.87
CA GLY A 38 -1.59 13.08 4.50
C GLY A 38 -2.05 12.96 5.96
N LEU A 39 -2.36 11.75 6.44
CA LEU A 39 -2.71 11.45 7.83
C LEU A 39 -1.47 11.11 8.67
N CYS A 40 -0.30 10.90 8.05
CA CYS A 40 0.96 10.61 8.73
C CYS A 40 1.55 11.93 9.26
N THR A 41 1.11 12.37 10.44
CA THR A 41 1.60 13.60 11.09
C THR A 41 2.16 13.32 12.48
N LYS A 42 2.80 14.35 13.07
CA LYS A 42 3.40 14.26 14.40
C LYS A 42 2.35 13.92 15.46
N GLU A 43 1.16 14.52 15.35
CA GLU A 43 0.06 14.26 16.28
C GLU A 43 -0.44 12.81 16.17
N TRP A 44 -0.54 12.28 14.94
CA TRP A 44 -0.97 10.91 14.72
C TRP A 44 0.02 9.88 15.30
N CYS A 45 1.32 10.12 15.16
CA CYS A 45 2.35 9.28 15.79
C CYS A 45 2.21 9.27 17.32
N LEU A 46 1.95 10.44 17.92
CA LEU A 46 1.79 10.59 19.37
C LEU A 46 0.47 9.99 19.89
N GLU A 47 -0.59 10.03 19.09
CA GLU A 47 -1.87 9.36 19.41
C GLU A 47 -1.67 7.84 19.50
N GLN A 48 -0.89 7.27 18.58
CA GLN A 48 -0.69 5.82 18.50
C GLN A 48 0.26 5.30 19.57
N LYS A 49 1.27 6.09 19.95
CA LYS A 49 2.07 5.87 21.15
C LYS A 49 2.50 7.21 21.75
N SER A 50 1.83 7.59 22.83
CA SER A 50 2.13 8.79 23.62
C SER A 50 3.54 8.80 24.21
N ASP A 51 4.17 7.64 24.39
CA ASP A 51 5.54 7.49 24.90
C ASP A 51 6.60 7.39 23.78
N LEU A 52 6.27 7.66 22.51
CA LEU A 52 7.27 7.57 21.43
C LEU A 52 8.43 8.54 21.60
N CYS A 53 8.15 9.74 22.09
CA CYS A 53 9.16 10.74 22.44
C CYS A 53 8.81 11.29 23.82
N VAL A 54 9.56 10.84 24.82
CA VAL A 54 9.42 11.27 26.22
C VAL A 54 9.80 12.74 26.40
N ASP A 55 10.52 13.31 25.42
CA ASP A 55 10.97 14.69 25.41
C ASP A 55 10.60 15.35 24.07
N VAL A 56 9.69 16.32 24.13
CA VAL A 56 9.08 16.99 22.96
C VAL A 56 10.07 17.82 22.12
N GLU A 57 11.29 18.00 22.63
CA GLU A 57 12.38 18.75 22.01
C GLU A 57 13.15 17.93 20.96
N GLN A 58 12.92 16.62 20.89
CA GLN A 58 13.53 15.75 19.89
C GLN A 58 12.72 15.72 18.59
N ASP A 59 13.43 15.83 17.46
CA ASP A 59 12.82 15.86 16.12
C ASP A 59 12.26 14.49 15.75
N ILE A 60 10.94 14.41 15.54
CA ILE A 60 10.26 13.18 15.13
C ILE A 60 10.38 13.07 13.62
N ILE A 61 11.12 12.06 13.17
CA ILE A 61 11.28 11.80 11.74
C ILE A 61 10.07 11.00 11.28
N ILE A 62 9.22 11.66 10.49
CA ILE A 62 8.03 11.06 9.91
C ILE A 62 8.37 10.64 8.48
N SER A 63 8.05 9.40 8.13
CA SER A 63 8.23 8.89 6.77
C SER A 63 7.03 8.05 6.38
N CYS A 64 6.30 8.49 5.36
CA CYS A 64 5.27 7.65 4.76
C CYS A 64 5.90 6.80 3.65
N PHE A 65 5.65 5.49 3.68
CA PHE A 65 6.08 4.61 2.61
C PHE A 65 4.89 3.81 2.09
N GLN A 66 4.75 3.81 0.76
CA GLN A 66 3.88 2.87 0.07
C GLN A 66 4.71 1.63 -0.17
N VAL A 67 4.34 0.49 0.45
CA VAL A 67 5.05 -0.78 0.21
C VAL A 67 4.94 -1.20 -1.24
N GLU A 68 3.85 -0.83 -1.91
CA GLU A 68 3.71 -1.02 -3.35
C GLU A 68 4.31 0.16 -4.11
N SER A 69 5.51 -0.01 -4.65
CA SER A 69 6.02 0.91 -5.66
C SER A 69 5.09 0.88 -6.87
N LEU A 70 4.66 2.05 -7.34
CA LEU A 70 3.81 2.15 -8.54
C LEU A 70 4.42 1.38 -9.74
N LYS A 71 5.76 1.33 -9.82
CA LYS A 71 6.49 0.54 -10.82
C LYS A 71 6.20 -0.95 -10.72
N GLU A 72 6.28 -1.53 -9.53
CA GLU A 72 6.02 -2.96 -9.30
C GLU A 72 4.57 -3.31 -9.63
N LYS A 73 3.62 -2.45 -9.24
CA LYS A 73 2.21 -2.65 -9.55
C LYS A 73 1.92 -2.62 -11.05
N VAL A 74 2.54 -1.69 -11.79
CA VAL A 74 2.37 -1.61 -13.25
C VAL A 74 2.88 -2.88 -13.93
N VAL A 75 4.03 -3.41 -13.49
CA VAL A 75 4.60 -4.65 -14.03
C VAL A 75 3.65 -5.84 -13.81
N VAL A 76 3.15 -6.02 -12.58
CA VAL A 76 2.20 -7.10 -12.26
C VAL A 76 0.90 -6.95 -13.06
N CYS A 77 0.37 -5.72 -13.16
CA CYS A 77 -0.87 -5.45 -13.90
C CYS A 77 -0.71 -5.74 -15.40
N LEU A 78 0.41 -5.33 -16.02
CA LEU A 78 0.71 -5.64 -17.41
C LEU A 78 0.83 -7.15 -17.65
N PHE A 79 1.48 -7.87 -16.74
CA PHE A 79 1.58 -9.33 -16.83
C PHE A 79 0.21 -10.01 -16.77
N LEU A 80 -0.63 -9.62 -15.81
CA LEU A 80 -1.99 -10.15 -15.67
C LEU A 80 -2.85 -9.87 -16.91
N VAL A 81 -2.80 -8.64 -17.43
CA VAL A 81 -3.51 -8.26 -18.67
C VAL A 81 -3.01 -9.09 -19.86
N GLY A 82 -1.69 -9.29 -19.98
CA GLY A 82 -1.10 -10.11 -21.03
C GLY A 82 -1.57 -11.57 -20.98
N VAL A 83 -1.52 -12.20 -19.80
CA VAL A 83 -2.00 -13.57 -19.59
C VAL A 83 -3.50 -13.67 -19.84
N ALA A 84 -4.30 -12.73 -19.36
CA ALA A 84 -5.73 -12.69 -19.61
C ALA A 84 -6.05 -12.58 -21.11
N ALA A 85 -5.33 -11.74 -21.86
CA ALA A 85 -5.51 -11.60 -23.30
C ALA A 85 -5.16 -12.89 -24.06
N LEU A 86 -4.08 -13.57 -23.68
CA LEU A 86 -3.67 -14.85 -24.26
C LEU A 86 -4.69 -15.95 -23.96
N LEU A 87 -5.20 -16.00 -22.73
CA LEU A 87 -6.24 -16.94 -22.33
C LEU A 87 -7.54 -16.69 -23.09
N VAL A 88 -7.99 -15.43 -23.17
CA VAL A 88 -9.18 -15.07 -23.96
C VAL A 88 -8.99 -15.49 -25.41
N ARG A 89 -7.86 -15.19 -26.05
CA ARG A 89 -7.59 -15.59 -27.43
C ARG A 89 -7.57 -17.11 -27.63
N SER A 90 -7.06 -17.87 -26.66
CA SER A 90 -6.96 -19.33 -26.75
C SER A 90 -8.28 -20.04 -26.44
N PHE A 91 -9.19 -19.41 -25.69
CA PHE A 91 -10.49 -19.96 -25.30
C PHE A 91 -11.69 -19.38 -26.08
N LEU A 92 -11.47 -18.37 -26.93
CA LEU A 92 -12.45 -17.91 -27.92
C LEU A 92 -12.26 -18.77 -29.19
N PRO A 93 -13.31 -19.45 -29.68
CA PRO A 93 -13.25 -20.17 -30.95
C PRO A 93 -13.01 -19.24 -32.14
#